data_AF-A0A821N4B1-F1
#
_entry.id   AF-A0A821N4B1-F1
#
_cell.length_a   1.000
_cell.length_b   1.000
_cell.length_c   1.000
_cell.angle_alpha   90.00
_cell.angle_beta   90.00
_cell.angle_gamma   90.00
#
_symmetry.space_group_name_H-M   'P 1'
#
loop_
_entity.id
_entity.type
_entity.pdbx_description
1 polymer ?
#
loop_
_entity_poly.entity_id
_entity_poly.type
_entity_poly.pdbx_seq_one_letter_code
_entity_poly.pdbx_strand_id
1 'polypeptide(L)' 'TLDAVDLLHREITIKEIVCYRHIFPEVIKLIESKQMDVEQLITRKIKLDDIVKDGFEASASDPSEIKILIDLGSN' A
#
# COMPACT_ATOMS: atom_id res chain seq x y z
N THR A 1 20.09 17.48 0.03
CA THR A 1 19.81 17.93 -1.35
C THR A 1 20.29 16.87 -2.32
N LEU A 2 19.60 16.66 -3.42
CA LEU A 2 20.04 15.72 -4.47
C LEU A 2 21.31 16.27 -5.14
N ASP A 3 22.38 15.48 -5.21
CA ASP A 3 23.64 15.85 -5.88
C ASP A 3 23.61 15.37 -7.33
N ALA A 4 23.41 16.29 -8.27
CA ALA A 4 23.36 15.98 -9.69
C ALA A 4 24.70 15.48 -10.25
N VAL A 5 25.84 15.88 -9.65
CA VAL A 5 27.17 15.52 -10.12
C VAL A 5 27.47 14.06 -9.80
N ASP A 6 27.13 13.58 -8.60
CA ASP A 6 27.31 12.16 -8.23
C ASP A 6 26.44 11.23 -9.10
N LEU A 7 25.20 11.62 -9.38
CA LEU A 7 24.29 10.85 -10.24
C LEU A 7 24.84 10.70 -11.66
N LEU A 8 25.40 11.78 -12.21
CA LEU A 8 26.02 11.78 -13.53
C LEU A 8 27.26 10.87 -13.57
N HIS A 9 28.16 10.97 -12.59
CA HIS A 9 29.38 10.16 -12.53
C HIS A 9 29.09 8.66 -12.41
N ARG A 10 27.97 8.30 -11.79
CA ARG A 10 27.55 6.91 -11.54
C ARG A 10 26.49 6.43 -12.53
N GLU A 11 26.13 7.24 -13.52
CA GLU A 11 25.11 6.96 -14.52
C GLU A 11 23.75 6.50 -13.92
N ILE A 12 23.38 7.09 -12.78
CA ILE A 12 22.15 6.71 -12.07
C ILE A 12 20.92 7.21 -12.83
N THR A 13 19.98 6.30 -13.13
CA THR A 13 18.68 6.63 -13.72
C THR A 13 17.62 6.82 -12.64
N ILE A 14 16.97 7.98 -12.63
CA ILE A 14 15.78 8.24 -11.80
C ILE A 14 14.54 7.96 -12.66
N LYS A 15 13.64 7.13 -12.15
CA LYS A 15 12.35 6.83 -12.79
C LYS A 15 11.21 7.30 -11.90
N GLU A 16 10.28 8.04 -12.48
CA GLU A 16 9.06 8.47 -11.82
C GLU A 16 7.93 7.48 -12.10
N ILE A 17 7.15 7.14 -11.07
CA ILE A 17 6.01 6.22 -11.17
C ILE A 17 4.84 6.90 -10.48
N VAL A 18 3.70 6.95 -11.17
CA VAL A 18 2.44 7.46 -10.60
C VAL A 18 1.32 6.46 -10.90
N CYS A 19 0.64 6.04 -9.83
CA CYS A 19 -0.43 5.05 -9.88
C CYS A 19 -0.05 3.80 -10.70
N TYR A 20 -0.99 3.26 -11.47
CA TYR A 20 -0.88 2.00 -12.17
C TYR A 20 -1.71 2.01 -13.45
N ARG A 21 -1.33 1.19 -14.44
CA ARG A 21 -2.07 1.03 -15.70
C ARG A 21 -1.89 -0.37 -16.25
N HIS A 22 -2.99 -1.05 -16.57
CA HIS A 22 -3.01 -2.39 -17.19
C HIS A 22 -2.23 -3.49 -16.43
N ILE A 23 -2.20 -3.46 -15.09
CA ILE A 23 -1.47 -4.45 -14.25
C ILE A 23 -2.37 -5.29 -13.32
N PHE A 24 -3.68 -5.04 -13.29
CA PHE A 24 -4.59 -5.74 -12.38
C PHE A 24 -4.63 -7.26 -12.61
N PRO A 25 -4.76 -7.77 -13.86
CA PRO A 25 -4.80 -9.21 -14.11
C PRO A 25 -3.54 -9.93 -13.61
N GLU A 26 -2.37 -9.31 -13.74
CA GLU A 26 -1.09 -9.85 -13.29
C GLU A 26 -1.04 -9.91 -11.76
N VAL A 27 -1.40 -8.82 -11.07
CA VAL A 27 -1.41 -8.77 -9.60
C VAL A 27 -2.38 -9.80 -9.02
N ILE A 28 -3.57 -9.95 -9.61
CA ILE A 28 -4.54 -10.96 -9.17
C ILE A 28 -3.95 -12.38 -9.28
N LYS A 29 -3.28 -12.71 -10.38
CA LYS A 29 -2.60 -14.01 -10.55
C LYS A 29 -1.47 -14.22 -9.54
N LEU A 30 -0.73 -13.18 -9.19
CA LEU A 30 0.34 -13.26 -8.18
C LEU A 30 -0.22 -13.53 -6.78
N ILE A 31 -1.35 -12.92 -6.44
CA ILE A 31 -2.07 -13.18 -5.19
C ILE A 31 -2.64 -14.60 -5.19
N GLU A 32 -3.34 -15.01 -6.26
CA GLU A 32 -3.93 -16.34 -6.40
C GLU A 32 -2.89 -17.46 -6.30
N SER A 33 -1.74 -17.28 -6.97
CA SER A 33 -0.62 -18.23 -6.93
C SER A 33 0.18 -18.21 -5.62
N LYS A 34 -0.22 -17.38 -4.64
CA LYS A 34 0.48 -17.18 -3.35
C LYS A 34 1.92 -16.68 -3.46
N GLN A 35 2.30 -16.13 -4.61
CA GLN A 35 3.59 -15.45 -4.75
C GLN A 35 3.61 -14.09 -4.01
N MET A 36 2.42 -13.54 -3.73
CA MET A 36 2.24 -12.38 -2.87
C MET A 36 1.25 -12.71 -1.74
N ASP A 37 1.76 -12.91 -0.53
CA ASP A 37 0.92 -13.08 0.67
C ASP A 37 0.51 -11.71 1.23
N VAL A 38 -0.50 -11.11 0.60
CA VAL A 38 -0.98 -9.75 0.93
C VAL A 38 -1.86 -9.72 2.18
N GLU A 39 -2.36 -10.87 2.65
CA GLU A 39 -3.26 -10.92 3.81
C GLU A 39 -2.53 -10.52 5.09
N GLN A 40 -1.24 -10.82 5.20
CA GLN A 40 -0.39 -10.44 6.33
C GLN A 40 -0.23 -8.92 6.49
N LEU A 41 -0.48 -8.14 5.43
CA LEU A 41 -0.41 -6.69 5.48
C LEU A 41 -1.62 -6.07 6.20
N ILE A 42 -2.70 -6.83 6.36
CA ILE A 42 -3.93 -6.38 7.02
C ILE A 42 -3.70 -6.41 8.53
N THR A 43 -3.49 -5.26 9.13
CA THR A 43 -3.25 -5.11 10.58
C THR A 43 -4.53 -5.06 11.37
N ARG A 44 -5.61 -4.53 10.79
CA ARG A 44 -6.92 -4.41 11.46
C ARG A 44 -8.09 -4.53 10.47
N LYS A 45 -9.22 -5.03 10.96
CA LYS A 45 -10.52 -5.00 10.28
C LYS A 45 -11.51 -4.26 11.17
N ILE A 46 -12.16 -3.23 10.65
CA ILE A 46 -13.10 -2.37 11.40
C ILE A 46 -14.45 -2.31 10.69
N LYS A 47 -15.50 -1.91 11.41
CA LYS A 47 -16.80 -1.60 10.80
C LYS A 47 -16.79 -0.19 10.22
N LEU A 48 -17.72 0.08 9.30
CA LEU A 48 -17.88 1.41 8.72
C LEU A 48 -18.16 2.50 9.78
N ASP A 49 -18.90 2.18 10.84
CA ASP A 49 -19.22 3.12 11.93
C ASP A 49 -17.98 3.66 12.64
N ASP A 50 -16.89 2.88 12.66
CA ASP A 50 -15.66 3.20 13.38
C ASP A 50 -14.58 3.85 12.48
N ILE A 51 -14.90 4.13 11.21
CA ILE A 51 -13.93 4.57 10.18
C ILE A 51 -13.11 5.81 10.57
N VAL A 52 -13.69 6.72 11.35
CA VAL A 52 -13.01 7.96 11.74
C VAL A 52 -11.95 7.67 12.80
N LYS A 53 -12.38 7.17 13.96
CA LYS A 53 -11.50 6.94 15.11
C LYS A 53 -10.55 5.77 14.90
N ASP A 54 -11.08 4.61 14.50
CA ASP A 54 -10.30 3.38 14.39
C ASP A 54 -9.73 3.15 12.98
N GLY A 55 -10.06 4.02 12.02
CA GLY A 55 -9.53 4.00 10.66
C GLY A 55 -8.55 5.14 10.39
N PHE A 56 -9.06 6.35 10.14
CA PHE A 56 -8.23 7.49 9.74
C PHE A 56 -7.32 8.00 10.86
N GLU A 57 -7.85 8.21 12.06
CA GLU A 57 -7.06 8.72 13.19
C GLU A 57 -6.01 7.69 13.64
N ALA A 58 -6.41 6.42 13.76
CA ALA A 58 -5.49 5.32 14.04
C ALA A 58 -4.38 5.21 12.99
N SER A 59 -4.70 5.19 11.69
CA SER A 59 -3.70 5.10 10.62
C SER A 59 -2.76 6.30 10.53
N ALA A 60 -3.20 7.49 10.98
CA ALA A 60 -2.37 8.69 10.99
C ALA A 60 -1.44 8.78 12.22
N SER A 61 -1.83 8.15 13.33
CA SER A 61 -1.14 8.28 14.61
C SER A 61 -0.27 7.07 14.98
N ASP A 62 -0.67 5.87 14.55
CA ASP A 62 0.03 4.63 14.89
C ASP A 62 0.87 4.12 13.70
N PRO A 63 2.21 4.17 13.79
CA PRO A 63 3.09 3.69 12.73
C PRO A 63 3.11 2.15 12.58
N SER A 64 2.50 1.41 13.51
CA SER A 64 2.35 -0.05 13.41
C SER A 64 1.18 -0.48 12.53
N GLU A 65 0.24 0.43 12.23
CA GLU A 65 -0.88 0.17 11.33
C GLU A 65 -0.42 0.26 9.86
N ILE A 66 -0.47 -0.86 9.14
CA ILE A 66 -0.04 -0.95 7.73
C ILE A 66 -1.25 -0.81 6.81
N LYS A 67 -2.28 -1.64 7.02
CA LYS A 67 -3.51 -1.63 6.22
C LYS A 67 -4.71 -1.99 7.09
N ILE A 68 -5.60 -1.02 7.23
CA ILE A 68 -6.90 -1.20 7.88
C ILE A 68 -7.93 -1.49 6.78
N LEU A 69 -8.65 -2.60 6.91
CA LEU A 69 -9.78 -2.95 6.04
C LEU A 69 -11.10 -2.61 6.70
N ILE A 70 -12.05 -2.13 5.89
CA ILE A 70 -13.39 -1.79 6.35
C ILE A 70 -14.32 -2.92 5.93
N ASP A 71 -14.96 -3.54 6.91
CA ASP A 71 -16.08 -4.45 6.71
C ASP A 71 -17.36 -3.62 6.62
N LEU A 72 -18.01 -3.70 5.45
CA LEU A 72 -19.25 -2.98 5.17
C LEU A 72 -20.49 -3.73 5.67
N GLY A 73 -20.33 -4.95 6.19
CA GLY A 73 -21.44 -5.83 6.55
C GLY A 73 -22.17 -6.29 5.29
N SER A 74 -22.13 -7.60 5.01
CA SER A 74 -23.07 -8.19 4.06
C SER A 74 -24.37 -8.42 4.83
N ASN A 75 -25.44 -7.74 4.42
CA ASN A 75 -26.79 -7.97 4.94
C ASN A 75 -27.27 -9.38 4.58
#